data_AF-A0A4P5VC54-F1
#
_entry.id   AF-A0A4P5VC54-F1
#
_cell.length_a   1.000
_cell.length_b   1.000
_cell.length_c   1.000
_cell.angle_alpha   90.00
_cell.angle_beta   90.00
_cell.angle_gamma   90.00
#
_symmetry.space_group_name_H-M   'P 1'
#
loop_
_entity.id
_entity.type
_entity.pdbx_description
1 polymer ?
#
loop_
_entity_poly.entity_id
_entity_poly.type
_entity_poly.pdbx_seq_one_letter_code
_entity_poly.pdbx_strand_id
1 'polypeptide(L)'
;MTSSRLSERLAGQRRRGDGGQRWVRVVMAVLATIGVIDTGSITLKKWGLLGALSCSSQGFFGCNGCEKVLSSAWGSLLGQPLALYGFLAYSAVLLLAVLPLVLQGEARQGLAQRSWWGLFLVSTGMAVFSAVLLGVMAFGIRDCCPFCILSAALSLGLLVLSLIGGDWDDRGQLVFRGVITALLVGMIGLGWAASVGQPSVETGKGVPPPVRAESTAATIALAEHLTATGARLYTAYWCPHCHEQQELFGRQASEKLTVIECAPDGRNSQKQLCDAKKIEGYPTWEINGKLDSGVKPLAKLAELSGYTGSASAPAPATGSVPMP
;
A
#
# COMPACT_ATOMS: atom_id res chain seq x y z
N MET A 1 -0.56 -34.39 -55.05
CA MET A 1 -0.19 -32.99 -54.70
C MET A 1 1.33 -32.95 -54.57
N THR A 2 2.01 -32.15 -55.38
CA THR A 2 3.47 -32.13 -55.49
C THR A 2 4.13 -31.55 -54.24
N SER A 3 5.23 -32.19 -53.79
CA SER A 3 6.03 -31.82 -52.61
C SER A 3 6.40 -30.32 -52.58
N SER A 4 6.58 -29.71 -53.76
CA SER A 4 6.88 -28.28 -53.92
C SER A 4 5.79 -27.33 -53.43
N ARG A 5 4.50 -27.65 -53.63
CA ARG A 5 3.40 -26.81 -53.15
C ARG A 5 3.20 -26.91 -51.64
N LEU A 6 3.57 -28.06 -51.05
CA LEU A 6 3.51 -28.27 -49.60
C LEU A 6 4.66 -27.50 -48.92
N SER A 7 5.86 -27.54 -49.47
CA SER A 7 7.01 -26.78 -48.97
C SER A 7 6.84 -25.26 -49.13
N GLU A 8 6.26 -24.78 -50.24
CA GLU A 8 5.90 -23.35 -50.39
C GLU A 8 4.86 -22.89 -49.35
N ARG A 9 3.83 -23.71 -49.08
CA ARG A 9 2.82 -23.38 -48.06
C ARG A 9 3.41 -23.36 -46.66
N LEU A 10 4.27 -24.32 -46.32
CA LEU A 10 4.98 -24.37 -45.05
C LEU A 10 5.98 -23.21 -44.89
N ALA A 11 6.71 -22.85 -45.96
CA ALA A 11 7.61 -21.69 -45.98
C ALA A 11 6.85 -20.36 -45.86
N GLY A 12 5.69 -20.25 -46.50
CA GLY A 12 4.78 -19.10 -46.38
C GLY A 12 4.17 -18.97 -44.98
N GLN A 13 3.80 -20.09 -44.34
CA GLN A 13 3.34 -20.11 -42.94
C GLN A 13 4.46 -19.73 -41.96
N ARG A 14 5.69 -20.26 -42.13
CA ARG A 14 6.84 -19.87 -41.29
C ARG A 14 7.20 -18.39 -41.41
N ARG A 15 7.20 -17.82 -42.63
CA ARG A 15 7.46 -16.38 -42.84
C ARG A 15 6.38 -15.49 -42.20
N ARG A 16 5.11 -15.90 -42.20
CA ARG A 16 4.02 -15.17 -41.52
C ARG A 16 4.11 -15.27 -39.99
N GLY A 17 4.48 -16.43 -39.45
CA GLY A 17 4.72 -16.63 -38.02
C GLY A 17 5.88 -15.79 -37.49
N ASP A 18 7.01 -15.77 -38.19
CA ASP A 18 8.19 -14.95 -37.82
C ASP A 18 7.90 -13.44 -37.86
N GLY A 19 7.10 -12.98 -38.82
CA GLY A 19 6.69 -11.59 -38.93
C GLY A 19 5.75 -11.14 -37.81
N GLY A 20 4.75 -11.98 -37.48
CA GLY A 20 3.81 -11.72 -36.38
C GLY A 20 4.50 -11.65 -35.03
N GLN A 21 5.40 -12.59 -34.73
CA GLN A 21 6.16 -12.61 -33.47
C GLN A 21 7.08 -11.40 -33.31
N ARG A 22 7.69 -10.92 -34.41
CA ARG A 22 8.50 -9.69 -34.39
C ARG A 22 7.65 -8.45 -34.10
N TRP A 23 6.48 -8.32 -34.72
CA TRP A 23 5.60 -7.17 -34.50
C TRP A 23 5.09 -7.13 -33.05
N VAL A 24 4.69 -8.28 -32.49
CA VAL A 24 4.26 -8.35 -31.08
C VAL A 24 5.39 -7.91 -30.14
N ARG A 25 6.65 -8.34 -30.38
CA ARG A 25 7.80 -7.89 -29.57
C ARG A 25 8.02 -6.38 -29.66
N VAL A 26 7.86 -5.78 -30.84
CA VAL A 26 7.97 -4.32 -31.01
C VAL A 26 6.88 -3.61 -30.22
N VAL A 27 5.63 -4.05 -30.31
CA VAL A 27 4.52 -3.46 -29.54
C VAL A 27 4.77 -3.60 -28.03
N MET A 28 5.21 -4.77 -27.57
CA MET A 28 5.57 -4.98 -26.16
C MET A 28 6.71 -4.06 -25.72
N ALA A 29 7.74 -3.84 -26.54
CA ALA A 29 8.83 -2.92 -26.24
C ALA A 29 8.34 -1.45 -26.12
N VAL A 30 7.42 -1.03 -26.98
CA VAL A 30 6.80 0.30 -26.89
C VAL A 30 6.02 0.45 -25.58
N LEU A 31 5.13 -0.50 -25.25
CA LEU A 31 4.35 -0.47 -24.01
C LEU A 31 5.26 -0.50 -22.76
N ALA A 32 6.30 -1.33 -22.78
CA ALA A 32 7.26 -1.39 -21.69
C ALA A 32 8.03 -0.08 -21.52
N THR A 33 8.39 0.60 -22.62
CA THR A 33 9.06 1.90 -22.57
C THR A 33 8.15 2.97 -21.95
N ILE A 34 6.85 2.97 -22.28
CA ILE A 34 5.88 3.86 -21.62
C ILE A 34 5.84 3.59 -20.10
N GLY A 35 5.79 2.31 -19.71
CA GLY A 35 5.83 1.92 -18.29
C GLY A 35 7.11 2.32 -17.57
N VAL A 36 8.27 2.22 -18.23
CA VAL A 36 9.57 2.70 -17.72
C VAL A 36 9.56 4.21 -17.48
N ILE A 37 9.02 4.99 -18.42
CA ILE A 37 8.93 6.45 -18.29
C ILE A 37 7.99 6.83 -17.15
N ASP A 38 6.81 6.20 -17.09
CA ASP A 38 5.79 6.44 -16.04
C ASP A 38 6.38 6.16 -14.65
N THR A 39 6.79 4.92 -14.40
CA THR A 39 7.30 4.50 -13.09
C THR A 39 8.65 5.15 -12.73
N GLY A 40 9.50 5.41 -13.72
CA GLY A 40 10.76 6.13 -13.55
C GLY A 40 10.56 7.57 -13.10
N SER A 41 9.62 8.29 -13.72
CA SER A 41 9.31 9.68 -13.35
C SER A 41 8.79 9.79 -11.91
N ILE A 42 7.93 8.87 -11.48
CA ILE A 42 7.38 8.81 -10.12
C ILE A 42 8.51 8.51 -9.10
N THR A 43 9.42 7.61 -9.46
CA THR A 43 10.56 7.24 -8.61
C THR A 43 11.49 8.44 -8.39
N LEU A 44 11.83 9.15 -9.46
CA LEU A 44 12.66 10.36 -9.42
C LEU A 44 12.01 11.49 -8.61
N LYS A 45 10.69 11.67 -8.71
CA LYS A 45 9.94 12.61 -7.86
C LYS A 45 10.07 12.24 -6.37
N LYS A 46 9.92 10.97 -6.01
CA LYS A 46 9.99 10.53 -4.61
C LYS A 46 11.39 10.67 -4.00
N TRP A 47 12.43 10.66 -4.81
CA TRP A 47 13.80 11.00 -4.41
C TRP A 47 14.12 12.50 -4.43
N GLY A 48 13.16 13.36 -4.77
CA GLY A 48 13.35 14.82 -4.78
C GLY A 48 14.16 15.35 -5.97
N LEU A 49 14.43 14.52 -6.99
CA LEU A 49 15.17 14.93 -8.19
C LEU A 49 14.32 15.69 -9.22
N LEU A 50 12.99 15.55 -9.16
CA LEU A 50 12.04 16.21 -10.07
C LEU A 50 11.02 17.03 -9.28
N GLY A 51 10.64 18.19 -9.84
CA GLY A 51 9.56 19.04 -9.34
C GLY A 51 8.18 18.36 -9.42
N ALA A 52 7.15 19.01 -8.90
CA ALA A 52 5.79 18.45 -8.80
C ALA A 52 5.30 17.88 -10.15
N LEU A 53 5.10 16.56 -10.20
CA LEU A 53 4.24 15.90 -11.20
C LEU A 53 2.79 16.28 -10.88
N SER A 54 2.45 17.55 -11.08
CA SER A 54 1.08 18.03 -11.04
C SER A 54 0.46 17.71 -12.39
N CYS A 55 -0.20 16.57 -12.50
CA CYS A 55 -1.28 16.47 -13.48
C CYS A 55 -2.28 17.58 -13.15
N SER A 56 -2.58 18.42 -14.14
CA SER A 56 -3.43 19.59 -13.99
C SER A 56 -4.78 19.24 -13.35
N SER A 57 -5.41 20.21 -12.70
CA SER A 57 -6.73 20.14 -12.05
C SER A 57 -7.91 19.78 -12.98
N GLN A 58 -7.66 19.39 -14.23
CA GLN A 58 -8.61 18.72 -15.11
C GLN A 58 -8.45 17.21 -14.92
N GLY A 59 -9.16 16.66 -13.94
CA GLY A 59 -9.13 15.23 -13.63
C GLY A 59 -9.40 14.37 -14.86
N PHE A 60 -8.45 13.51 -15.21
CA PHE A 60 -8.67 12.43 -16.17
C PHE A 60 -9.51 11.34 -15.47
N PHE A 61 -10.66 10.96 -16.02
CA PHE A 61 -11.62 10.00 -15.42
C PHE A 61 -12.12 10.35 -14.01
N GLY A 62 -12.26 11.64 -13.67
CA GLY A 62 -12.80 12.05 -12.36
C GLY A 62 -11.87 11.79 -11.16
N CYS A 63 -10.60 11.50 -11.41
CA CYS A 63 -9.60 11.25 -10.38
C CYS A 63 -8.76 12.51 -10.11
N ASN A 64 -8.80 13.01 -8.87
CA ASN A 64 -8.06 14.20 -8.43
C ASN A 64 -6.71 13.81 -7.81
N GLY A 65 -5.74 13.48 -8.66
CA GLY A 65 -4.33 13.29 -8.27
C GLY A 65 -3.96 11.87 -7.81
N CYS A 66 -2.68 11.69 -7.50
CA CYS A 66 -2.10 10.41 -7.04
C CYS A 66 -1.37 10.52 -5.70
N GLU A 67 -1.27 11.73 -5.12
CA GLU A 67 -0.38 12.01 -4.00
C GLU A 67 -0.75 11.16 -2.77
N LYS A 68 -2.04 11.14 -2.41
CA LYS A 68 -2.55 10.36 -1.28
C LYS A 68 -2.26 8.86 -1.40
N VAL A 69 -2.30 8.30 -2.62
CA VAL A 69 -1.97 6.88 -2.87
C VAL A 69 -0.46 6.65 -2.77
N LEU A 70 0.35 7.52 -3.37
CA LEU A 70 1.81 7.40 -3.42
C LEU A 70 2.51 7.70 -2.07
N SER A 71 1.87 8.51 -1.22
CA SER A 71 2.31 8.82 0.14
C SER A 71 1.74 7.86 1.19
N SER A 72 0.86 6.94 0.81
CA SER A 72 0.31 5.94 1.73
C SER A 72 1.37 4.91 2.14
N ALA A 73 1.06 4.10 3.15
CA ALA A 73 1.92 3.00 3.61
C ALA A 73 2.24 2.00 2.48
N TRP A 74 1.28 1.76 1.57
CA TRP A 74 1.46 0.92 0.39
C TRP A 74 2.30 1.57 -0.72
N GLY A 75 2.60 2.87 -0.64
CA GLY A 75 3.47 3.58 -1.57
C GLY A 75 4.96 3.25 -1.44
N SER A 76 5.33 2.41 -0.47
CA SER A 76 6.70 1.96 -0.23
C SER A 76 6.78 0.44 -0.05
N LEU A 77 7.86 -0.15 -0.56
CA LEU A 77 8.20 -1.56 -0.40
C LEU A 77 9.67 -1.64 0.04
N LEU A 78 9.96 -2.33 1.14
CA LEU A 78 11.31 -2.44 1.73
C LEU A 78 12.02 -1.08 1.94
N GLY A 79 11.26 -0.04 2.32
CA GLY A 79 11.80 1.31 2.53
C GLY A 79 12.10 2.08 1.24
N GLN A 80 11.86 1.49 0.07
CA GLN A 80 12.03 2.14 -1.24
C GLN A 80 10.68 2.46 -1.90
N PRO A 81 10.62 3.45 -2.82
CA PRO A 81 9.43 3.72 -3.62
C PRO A 81 8.91 2.47 -4.32
N LEU A 82 7.61 2.18 -4.22
CA LEU A 82 7.02 1.06 -4.96
C LEU A 82 7.23 1.21 -6.48
N ALA A 83 7.22 2.45 -6.98
CA ALA A 83 7.46 2.78 -8.38
C ALA A 83 8.84 2.31 -8.88
N LEU A 84 9.85 2.19 -8.00
CA LEU A 84 11.18 1.67 -8.38
C LEU A 84 11.09 0.21 -8.84
N TYR A 85 10.32 -0.61 -8.14
CA TYR A 85 10.12 -2.01 -8.51
C TYR A 85 9.33 -2.13 -9.81
N GLY A 86 8.37 -1.22 -10.04
CA GLY A 86 7.69 -1.08 -11.33
C GLY A 86 8.68 -0.77 -12.46
N PHE A 87 9.57 0.20 -12.25
CA PHE A 87 10.62 0.57 -13.22
C PHE A 87 11.53 -0.61 -13.56
N LEU A 88 11.97 -1.37 -12.56
CA LEU A 88 12.78 -2.57 -12.76
C LEU A 88 12.03 -3.65 -13.54
N ALA A 89 10.76 -3.88 -13.22
CA ALA A 89 9.93 -4.86 -13.91
C ALA A 89 9.68 -4.49 -15.39
N TYR A 90 9.29 -3.23 -15.67
CA TYR A 90 9.13 -2.76 -17.05
C TYR A 90 10.46 -2.77 -17.82
N SER A 91 11.58 -2.45 -17.18
CA SER A 91 12.91 -2.55 -17.78
C SER A 91 13.29 -3.99 -18.12
N ALA A 92 12.96 -4.96 -17.26
CA ALA A 92 13.17 -6.37 -17.53
C ALA A 92 12.35 -6.85 -18.73
N VAL A 93 11.07 -6.44 -18.83
CA VAL A 93 10.22 -6.73 -19.99
C VAL A 93 10.80 -6.11 -21.27
N LEU A 94 11.25 -4.85 -21.21
CA LEU A 94 11.87 -4.16 -22.34
C LEU A 94 13.12 -4.90 -22.84
N LEU A 95 14.01 -5.29 -21.93
CA LEU A 95 15.21 -6.06 -22.25
C LEU A 95 14.85 -7.42 -22.88
N LEU A 96 13.90 -8.15 -22.30
CA LEU A 96 13.47 -9.45 -22.83
C LEU A 96 12.78 -9.34 -24.20
N ALA A 97 12.10 -8.22 -24.48
CA ALA A 97 11.48 -7.96 -25.78
C ALA A 97 12.51 -7.60 -26.85
N VAL A 98 13.47 -6.72 -26.52
CA VAL A 98 14.46 -6.16 -27.45
C VAL A 98 15.62 -7.10 -27.74
N LEU A 99 16.10 -7.87 -26.75
CA LEU A 99 17.33 -8.66 -26.90
C LEU A 99 17.28 -9.67 -28.07
N PRO A 100 16.17 -10.41 -28.31
CA PRO A 100 16.07 -11.31 -29.47
C PRO A 100 15.78 -10.59 -30.80
N LEU A 101 15.48 -9.28 -30.79
CA LEU A 101 15.37 -8.47 -32.01
C LEU A 101 16.76 -8.04 -32.52
N VAL A 102 17.71 -7.80 -31.61
CA VAL A 102 19.07 -7.34 -31.92
C VAL A 102 20.00 -8.50 -32.28
N LEU A 103 19.82 -9.67 -31.66
CA LEU A 103 20.67 -10.83 -31.91
C LEU A 103 20.33 -11.54 -33.23
N GLN A 104 21.36 -12.06 -33.89
CA GLN A 104 21.27 -12.81 -35.16
C GLN A 104 21.80 -14.25 -34.98
N GLY A 105 21.37 -15.17 -35.84
CA GLY A 105 21.85 -16.56 -35.86
C GLY A 105 21.16 -17.51 -34.87
N GLU A 106 21.77 -18.65 -34.58
CA GLU A 106 21.23 -19.73 -33.74
C GLU A 106 20.99 -19.30 -32.27
N ALA A 107 21.84 -18.41 -31.75
CA ALA A 107 21.69 -17.82 -30.42
C ALA A 107 20.34 -17.10 -30.24
N ARG A 108 19.78 -16.55 -31.33
CA ARG A 108 18.47 -15.89 -31.33
C ARG A 108 17.33 -16.87 -31.05
N GLN A 109 17.35 -18.07 -31.63
CA GLN A 109 16.23 -19.01 -31.51
C GLN A 109 16.10 -19.56 -30.09
N GLY A 110 17.21 -20.03 -29.51
CA GLY A 110 17.22 -20.51 -28.12
C GLY A 110 16.86 -19.41 -27.12
N LEU A 111 17.38 -18.19 -27.32
CA LEU A 111 17.06 -17.06 -26.46
C LEU A 111 15.62 -16.55 -26.66
N ALA A 112 15.08 -16.58 -27.88
CA ALA A 112 13.71 -16.13 -28.16
C ALA A 112 12.67 -16.98 -27.44
N GLN A 113 12.85 -18.32 -27.41
CA GLN A 113 11.94 -19.23 -26.70
C GLN A 113 12.01 -19.01 -25.17
N ARG A 114 13.23 -18.85 -24.61
CA ARG A 114 13.40 -18.54 -23.19
C ARG A 114 12.87 -17.14 -22.81
N SER A 115 13.05 -16.18 -23.71
CA SER A 115 12.54 -14.81 -23.59
C SER A 115 11.02 -14.77 -23.55
N TRP A 116 10.32 -15.55 -24.38
CA TRP A 116 8.85 -15.63 -24.34
C TRP A 116 8.33 -16.15 -23.00
N TRP A 117 8.96 -17.19 -22.45
CA TRP A 117 8.66 -17.65 -21.09
C TRP A 117 8.91 -16.57 -20.03
N GLY A 118 10.04 -15.87 -20.12
CA GLY A 118 10.33 -14.75 -19.22
C GLY A 118 9.29 -13.62 -19.32
N LEU A 119 8.93 -13.22 -20.53
CA LEU A 119 7.91 -12.20 -20.80
C LEU A 119 6.56 -12.58 -20.20
N PHE A 120 6.12 -13.82 -20.39
CA PHE A 120 4.86 -14.32 -19.84
C PHE A 120 4.86 -14.34 -18.32
N LEU A 121 5.91 -14.88 -17.68
CA LEU A 121 5.98 -15.00 -16.22
C LEU A 121 6.06 -13.62 -15.55
N VAL A 122 6.91 -12.72 -16.07
CA VAL A 122 7.04 -11.36 -15.55
C VAL A 122 5.74 -10.58 -15.75
N SER A 123 5.13 -10.63 -16.94
CA SER A 123 3.86 -9.92 -17.22
C SER A 123 2.71 -10.46 -16.37
N THR A 124 2.66 -11.78 -16.13
CA THR A 124 1.67 -12.40 -15.22
C THR A 124 1.84 -11.86 -13.81
N GLY A 125 3.07 -11.84 -13.29
CA GLY A 125 3.35 -11.28 -11.97
C GLY A 125 2.98 -9.80 -11.86
N MET A 126 3.34 -9.00 -12.86
CA MET A 126 3.01 -7.56 -12.90
C MET A 126 1.50 -7.31 -12.93
N ALA A 127 0.75 -8.07 -13.73
CA ALA A 127 -0.71 -7.93 -13.83
C ALA A 127 -1.41 -8.31 -12.52
N VAL A 128 -0.99 -9.42 -11.89
CA VAL A 128 -1.54 -9.89 -10.61
C VAL A 128 -1.23 -8.91 -9.48
N PHE A 129 0.02 -8.46 -9.37
CA PHE A 129 0.40 -7.47 -8.36
C PHE A 129 -0.32 -6.13 -8.58
N SER A 130 -0.48 -5.70 -9.84
CA SER A 130 -1.28 -4.50 -10.17
C SER A 130 -2.74 -4.67 -9.77
N ALA A 131 -3.35 -5.85 -9.95
CA ALA A 131 -4.70 -6.14 -9.48
C ALA A 131 -4.82 -6.06 -7.96
N VAL A 132 -3.81 -6.53 -7.21
CA VAL A 132 -3.75 -6.34 -5.74
C VAL A 132 -3.74 -4.86 -5.39
N LEU A 133 -2.90 -4.05 -6.04
CA LEU A 133 -2.84 -2.60 -5.79
C LEU A 133 -4.15 -1.88 -6.13
N LEU A 134 -4.80 -2.24 -7.25
CA LEU A 134 -6.14 -1.73 -7.57
C LEU A 134 -7.15 -2.11 -6.47
N GLY A 135 -7.09 -3.34 -5.95
CA GLY A 135 -7.90 -3.77 -4.81
C GLY A 135 -7.64 -2.93 -3.55
N VAL A 136 -6.38 -2.67 -3.21
CA VAL A 136 -6.02 -1.80 -2.08
C VAL A 136 -6.55 -0.39 -2.25
N MET A 137 -6.49 0.17 -3.46
CA MET A 137 -7.06 1.50 -3.75
C MET A 137 -8.58 1.51 -3.59
N ALA A 138 -9.27 0.48 -4.10
CA ALA A 138 -10.73 0.40 -4.05
C ALA A 138 -11.28 0.18 -2.63
N PHE A 139 -10.67 -0.70 -1.85
CA PHE A 139 -11.19 -1.10 -0.54
C PHE A 139 -10.48 -0.44 0.64
N GLY A 140 -9.16 -0.22 0.54
CA GLY A 140 -8.33 0.32 1.61
C GLY A 140 -8.30 1.84 1.64
N ILE A 141 -7.79 2.47 0.57
CA ILE A 141 -7.54 3.93 0.52
C ILE A 141 -8.81 4.71 0.15
N ARG A 142 -9.70 4.11 -0.68
CA ARG A 142 -10.89 4.73 -1.26
C ARG A 142 -10.58 6.01 -2.05
N ASP A 143 -9.48 5.98 -2.79
CA ASP A 143 -9.06 7.02 -3.73
C ASP A 143 -8.61 6.40 -5.05
N CYS A 144 -8.53 7.25 -6.08
CA CYS A 144 -8.09 6.85 -7.41
C CYS A 144 -6.72 7.45 -7.71
N CYS A 145 -5.87 6.71 -8.43
CA CYS A 145 -4.63 7.23 -9.00
C CYS A 145 -4.52 6.85 -10.50
N PRO A 146 -4.53 7.82 -11.44
CA PRO A 146 -4.43 7.54 -12.87
C PRO A 146 -3.14 6.81 -13.28
N PHE A 147 -2.00 7.06 -12.63
CA PHE A 147 -0.75 6.35 -12.94
C PHE A 147 -0.82 4.86 -12.57
N CYS A 148 -1.45 4.52 -11.43
CA CYS A 148 -1.67 3.13 -11.04
C CYS A 148 -2.62 2.41 -12.02
N ILE A 149 -3.66 3.10 -12.49
CA ILE A 149 -4.59 2.55 -13.50
C ILE A 149 -3.87 2.36 -14.84
N LEU A 150 -3.06 3.34 -15.26
CA LEU A 150 -2.25 3.23 -16.47
C LEU A 150 -1.30 2.03 -16.40
N SER A 151 -0.57 1.87 -15.28
CA SER A 151 0.30 0.72 -15.08
C SER A 151 -0.49 -0.61 -15.07
N ALA A 152 -1.69 -0.65 -14.48
CA ALA A 152 -2.55 -1.83 -14.54
C ALA A 152 -2.97 -2.17 -15.98
N ALA A 153 -3.32 -1.16 -16.79
CA ALA A 153 -3.66 -1.35 -18.19
C ALA A 153 -2.45 -1.81 -19.02
N LEU A 154 -1.27 -1.22 -18.80
CA LEU A 154 -0.03 -1.60 -19.50
C LEU A 154 0.38 -3.05 -19.16
N SER A 155 0.38 -3.43 -17.89
CA SER A 155 0.71 -4.79 -17.45
C SER A 155 -0.28 -5.84 -17.98
N LEU A 156 -1.58 -5.55 -17.99
CA LEU A 156 -2.58 -6.42 -18.59
C LEU A 156 -2.37 -6.55 -20.12
N GLY A 157 -2.09 -5.43 -20.80
CA GLY A 157 -1.77 -5.43 -22.23
C GLY A 157 -0.54 -6.28 -22.55
N LEU A 158 0.52 -6.16 -21.76
CA LEU A 158 1.73 -6.98 -21.90
C LEU A 158 1.45 -8.47 -21.67
N LEU A 159 0.62 -8.82 -20.69
CA LEU A 159 0.19 -10.20 -20.46
C LEU A 159 -0.57 -10.76 -21.67
N VAL A 160 -1.55 -10.02 -22.19
CA VAL A 160 -2.33 -10.44 -23.38
C VAL A 160 -1.42 -10.61 -24.60
N LEU A 161 -0.51 -9.67 -24.85
CA LEU A 161 0.46 -9.77 -25.95
C LEU A 161 1.42 -10.94 -25.76
N SER A 162 1.83 -11.25 -24.52
CA SER A 162 2.69 -12.40 -24.24
C SER A 162 2.00 -13.72 -24.58
N LEU A 163 0.70 -13.83 -24.30
CA LEU A 163 -0.09 -15.02 -24.61
C LEU A 163 -0.29 -15.19 -26.13
N ILE A 164 -0.53 -14.11 -26.86
CA ILE A 164 -0.78 -14.14 -28.31
C ILE A 164 0.52 -14.34 -29.11
N GLY A 165 1.63 -13.76 -28.67
CA GLY A 165 2.89 -13.74 -29.41
C GLY A 165 3.80 -14.95 -29.19
N GLY A 166 3.65 -15.67 -28.08
CA GLY A 166 4.49 -16.82 -27.77
C GLY A 166 4.18 -18.03 -28.65
N ASP A 167 5.22 -18.74 -29.07
CA ASP A 167 5.11 -20.07 -29.68
C ASP A 167 5.12 -21.11 -28.56
N TRP A 168 3.93 -21.59 -28.21
CA TRP A 168 3.72 -22.41 -27.03
C TRP A 168 3.53 -23.88 -27.42
N ASP A 169 4.62 -24.64 -27.39
CA ASP A 169 4.59 -26.07 -27.69
C ASP A 169 3.67 -26.86 -26.75
N ASP A 170 3.63 -26.50 -25.47
CA ASP A 170 2.83 -27.16 -24.44
C ASP A 170 1.89 -26.17 -23.72
N ARG A 171 0.61 -26.24 -24.06
CA ARG A 171 -0.45 -25.42 -23.42
C ARG A 171 -0.69 -25.82 -21.96
N GLY A 172 -0.43 -27.08 -21.59
CA GLY A 172 -0.54 -27.54 -20.20
C GLY A 172 0.52 -26.89 -19.32
N GLN A 173 1.77 -26.88 -19.79
CA GLN A 173 2.87 -26.22 -19.07
C GLN A 173 2.66 -24.71 -18.91
N LEU A 174 2.10 -24.08 -19.95
CA LEU A 174 1.69 -22.67 -19.92
C LEU A 174 0.73 -22.36 -18.79
N VAL A 175 -0.39 -23.07 -18.74
CA VAL A 175 -1.45 -22.85 -17.75
C VAL A 175 -0.90 -23.14 -16.37
N PHE A 176 -0.18 -24.24 -16.19
CA PHE A 176 0.39 -24.63 -14.91
C PHE A 176 1.36 -23.58 -14.36
N ARG A 177 2.33 -23.12 -15.16
CA ARG A 177 3.30 -22.11 -14.74
C ARG A 177 2.65 -20.74 -14.54
N GLY A 178 1.67 -20.38 -15.38
CA GLY A 178 0.91 -19.14 -15.25
C GLY A 178 0.13 -19.10 -13.94
N VAL A 179 -0.63 -20.16 -13.65
CA VAL A 179 -1.43 -20.28 -12.42
C VAL A 179 -0.54 -20.26 -11.19
N ILE A 180 0.56 -21.03 -11.17
CA ILE A 180 1.50 -21.02 -10.02
C ILE A 180 2.07 -19.62 -9.80
N THR A 181 2.48 -18.94 -10.87
CA THR A 181 3.01 -17.57 -10.77
C THR A 181 1.96 -16.62 -10.24
N ALA A 182 0.72 -16.71 -10.74
CA ALA A 182 -0.38 -15.88 -10.28
C ALA A 182 -0.75 -16.15 -8.81
N LEU A 183 -0.80 -17.40 -8.38
CA LEU A 183 -1.08 -17.76 -6.99
C LEU A 183 0.05 -17.30 -6.06
N LEU A 184 1.31 -17.50 -6.45
CA LEU A 184 2.46 -17.09 -5.65
C LEU A 184 2.50 -15.57 -5.50
N VAL A 185 2.42 -14.83 -6.61
CA VAL A 185 2.45 -13.37 -6.58
C VAL A 185 1.19 -12.80 -5.90
N GLY A 186 0.03 -13.41 -6.13
CA GLY A 186 -1.22 -13.02 -5.49
C GLY A 186 -1.17 -13.21 -3.98
N MET A 187 -0.70 -14.37 -3.50
CA MET A 187 -0.58 -14.66 -2.07
C MET A 187 0.45 -13.75 -1.39
N ILE A 188 1.62 -13.57 -1.99
CA ILE A 188 2.66 -12.66 -1.45
C ILE A 188 2.16 -11.21 -1.48
N GLY A 189 1.54 -10.78 -2.58
CA GLY A 189 1.02 -9.43 -2.75
C GLY A 189 -0.10 -9.12 -1.77
N LEU A 190 -1.06 -10.03 -1.59
CA LEU A 190 -2.13 -9.89 -0.60
C LEU A 190 -1.59 -9.95 0.83
N GLY A 191 -0.63 -10.85 1.11
CA GLY A 191 0.03 -10.92 2.42
C GLY A 191 0.76 -9.63 2.78
N TRP A 192 1.52 -9.07 1.84
CA TRP A 192 2.14 -7.75 1.98
C TRP A 192 1.09 -6.66 2.16
N ALA A 193 0.06 -6.61 1.31
CA ALA A 193 -0.98 -5.58 1.37
C ALA A 193 -1.73 -5.61 2.71
N ALA A 194 -2.03 -6.81 3.22
CA ALA A 194 -2.65 -7.01 4.52
C ALA A 194 -1.70 -6.61 5.66
N SER A 195 -0.42 -6.97 5.57
CA SER A 195 0.59 -6.62 6.58
C SER A 195 0.83 -5.12 6.68
N VAL A 196 0.90 -4.41 5.55
CA VAL A 196 1.07 -2.95 5.48
C VAL A 196 -0.21 -2.22 5.85
N GLY A 197 -1.38 -2.83 5.61
CA GLY A 197 -2.68 -2.32 6.02
C GLY A 197 -2.97 -2.45 7.51
N GLN A 198 -2.15 -3.19 8.26
CA GLN A 198 -2.16 -3.09 9.71
C GLN A 198 -1.59 -1.71 10.09
N PRO A 199 -2.26 -0.94 10.97
CA PRO A 199 -1.71 0.32 11.44
C PRO A 199 -0.29 0.04 11.92
N SER A 200 0.68 0.76 11.36
CA SER A 200 2.08 0.68 11.74
C SER A 200 2.14 0.96 13.24
N VAL A 201 2.22 -0.11 14.01
CA VAL A 201 2.55 -0.06 15.42
C VAL A 201 3.96 0.53 15.42
N GLU A 202 4.12 1.76 15.89
CA GLU A 202 5.45 2.23 16.26
C GLU A 202 5.87 1.44 17.51
N THR A 203 6.21 0.17 17.35
CA THR A 203 6.74 -0.71 18.41
C THR A 203 8.21 -0.40 18.65
N GLY A 204 8.53 0.89 18.79
CA GLY A 204 9.81 1.33 19.29
C GLY A 204 9.86 1.17 20.81
N LYS A 205 11.06 0.95 21.36
CA LYS A 205 11.28 1.06 22.80
C LYS A 205 10.80 2.45 23.26
N GLY A 206 10.01 2.50 24.33
CA GLY A 206 9.49 3.77 24.86
C GLY A 206 8.17 4.28 24.26
N VAL A 207 7.51 3.52 23.38
CA VAL A 207 6.27 3.95 22.70
C VAL A 207 5.05 3.17 23.21
N PRO A 208 3.92 3.82 23.51
CA PRO A 208 2.72 3.14 23.98
C PRO A 208 2.07 2.27 22.89
N PRO A 209 1.33 1.21 23.28
CA PRO A 209 0.48 0.47 22.36
C PRO A 209 -0.50 1.41 21.61
N PRO A 210 -0.72 1.19 20.30
CA PRO A 210 -1.58 2.06 19.51
C PRO A 210 -3.04 1.92 19.93
N VAL A 211 -3.73 3.05 20.03
CA VAL A 211 -5.18 3.11 20.27
C VAL A 211 -5.92 2.58 19.04
N ARG A 212 -6.76 1.56 19.23
CA ARG A 212 -7.47 0.85 18.15
C ARG A 212 -8.91 1.29 18.01
N ALA A 213 -9.56 1.76 19.07
CA ALA A 213 -10.92 2.27 19.01
C ALA A 213 -11.00 3.49 18.08
N GLU A 214 -12.08 3.55 17.30
CA GLU A 214 -12.40 4.73 16.50
C GLU A 214 -13.02 5.81 17.37
N SER A 215 -12.67 7.06 17.10
CA SER A 215 -13.28 8.21 17.78
C SER A 215 -14.64 8.55 17.19
N THR A 216 -15.51 9.12 18.01
CA THR A 216 -16.77 9.73 17.57
C THR A 216 -16.65 11.24 17.59
N ALA A 217 -17.56 11.95 16.92
CA ALA A 217 -17.60 13.42 16.99
C ALA A 217 -17.69 13.93 18.45
N ALA A 218 -18.39 13.19 19.31
CA ALA A 218 -18.52 13.49 20.73
C ALA A 218 -17.18 13.35 21.48
N THR A 219 -16.43 12.26 21.25
CA THR A 219 -15.14 12.06 21.92
C THR A 219 -14.07 13.03 21.42
N ILE A 220 -14.09 13.40 20.14
CA ILE A 220 -13.21 14.43 19.57
C ILE A 220 -13.49 15.79 20.22
N ALA A 221 -14.76 16.21 20.27
CA ALA A 221 -15.14 17.49 20.85
C ALA A 221 -14.80 17.59 22.35
N LEU A 222 -14.99 16.51 23.11
CA LEU A 222 -14.59 16.44 24.52
C LEU A 222 -13.06 16.53 24.68
N ALA A 223 -12.30 15.83 23.85
CA ALA A 223 -10.83 15.88 23.91
C ALA A 223 -10.29 17.27 23.57
N GLU A 224 -10.86 17.94 22.57
CA GLU A 224 -10.52 19.32 22.22
C GLU A 224 -10.86 20.30 23.36
N HIS A 225 -12.03 20.15 24.00
CA HIS A 225 -12.40 20.95 25.18
C HIS A 225 -11.44 20.75 26.35
N LEU A 226 -11.09 19.50 26.66
CA LEU A 226 -10.14 19.16 27.72
C LEU A 226 -8.78 19.83 27.47
N THR A 227 -8.25 19.72 26.25
CA THR A 227 -7.00 20.38 25.90
C THR A 227 -7.10 21.91 25.93
N ALA A 228 -8.20 22.48 25.43
CA ALA A 228 -8.41 23.93 25.43
C ALA A 228 -8.54 24.52 26.85
N THR A 229 -9.11 23.76 27.79
CA THR A 229 -9.21 24.12 29.20
C THR A 229 -7.94 23.80 30.00
N GLY A 230 -6.90 23.29 29.33
CA GLY A 230 -5.60 23.02 29.94
C GLY A 230 -5.54 21.72 30.75
N ALA A 231 -6.49 20.81 30.57
CA ALA A 231 -6.44 19.50 31.19
C ALA A 231 -5.24 18.68 30.69
N ARG A 232 -4.58 17.97 31.60
CA ARG A 232 -3.41 17.13 31.28
C ARG A 232 -3.64 15.70 31.75
N LEU A 233 -3.20 14.75 30.93
CA LEU A 233 -3.24 13.33 31.24
C LEU A 233 -1.81 12.82 31.42
N TYR A 234 -1.44 12.48 32.66
CA TYR A 234 -0.14 11.92 32.99
C TYR A 234 -0.18 10.39 32.84
N THR A 235 0.70 9.85 32.00
CA THR A 235 0.72 8.43 31.62
C THR A 235 2.12 7.84 31.70
N ALA A 236 2.19 6.51 31.60
CA ALA A 236 3.41 5.81 31.25
C ALA A 236 3.16 4.94 30.01
N TYR A 237 4.13 4.82 29.09
CA TYR A 237 3.91 4.09 27.85
C TYR A 237 3.51 2.61 28.04
N TRP A 238 4.00 1.97 29.11
CA TRP A 238 3.69 0.57 29.47
C TRP A 238 2.42 0.40 30.30
N CYS A 239 1.73 1.48 30.64
CA CYS A 239 0.61 1.46 31.58
C CYS A 239 -0.68 0.96 30.89
N PRO A 240 -1.22 -0.21 31.28
CA PRO A 240 -2.42 -0.76 30.65
C PRO A 240 -3.67 0.10 30.89
N HIS A 241 -3.81 0.69 32.09
CA HIS A 241 -4.92 1.59 32.41
C HIS A 241 -4.85 2.93 31.66
N CYS A 242 -3.64 3.36 31.29
CA CYS A 242 -3.45 4.56 30.48
C CYS A 242 -3.91 4.31 29.04
N HIS A 243 -3.60 3.11 28.51
CA HIS A 243 -4.11 2.65 27.24
C HIS A 243 -5.64 2.51 27.28
N GLU A 244 -6.21 1.90 28.32
CA GLU A 244 -7.67 1.81 28.54
C GLU A 244 -8.35 3.20 28.51
N GLN A 245 -7.78 4.18 29.21
CA GLN A 245 -8.30 5.54 29.20
C GLN A 245 -8.29 6.16 27.79
N GLN A 246 -7.24 5.94 27.00
CA GLN A 246 -7.15 6.46 25.64
C GLN A 246 -8.09 5.72 24.68
N GLU A 247 -8.28 4.41 24.85
CA GLU A 247 -9.28 3.62 24.09
C GLU A 247 -10.71 4.14 24.26
N LEU A 248 -11.07 4.67 25.44
CA LEU A 248 -12.38 5.31 25.63
C LEU A 248 -12.60 6.52 24.71
N PHE A 249 -11.53 7.26 24.37
CA PHE A 249 -11.59 8.40 23.44
C PHE A 249 -11.49 7.95 21.97
N GLY A 250 -10.73 6.89 21.71
CA GLY A 250 -10.37 6.44 20.38
C GLY A 250 -9.26 7.28 19.74
N ARG A 251 -8.70 6.75 18.65
CA ARG A 251 -7.47 7.21 18.01
C ARG A 251 -7.39 8.71 17.73
N GLN A 252 -8.38 9.29 17.03
CA GLN A 252 -8.33 10.71 16.64
C GLN A 252 -8.46 11.65 17.83
N ALA A 253 -9.31 11.31 18.81
CA ALA A 253 -9.54 12.13 19.99
C ALA A 253 -8.35 12.03 20.96
N SER A 254 -7.73 10.85 21.12
CA SER A 254 -6.52 10.70 21.94
C SER A 254 -5.36 11.55 21.46
N GLU A 255 -5.21 11.73 20.14
CA GLU A 255 -4.19 12.63 19.55
C GLU A 255 -4.42 14.11 19.88
N LYS A 256 -5.64 14.50 20.27
CA LYS A 256 -5.98 15.87 20.67
C LYS A 256 -5.67 16.13 22.14
N LEU A 257 -5.51 15.10 22.97
CA LEU A 257 -5.28 15.24 24.40
C LEU A 257 -3.86 15.73 24.69
N THR A 258 -3.72 16.54 25.74
CA THR A 258 -2.40 16.89 26.28
C THR A 258 -1.88 15.74 27.16
N VAL A 259 -1.24 14.76 26.53
CA VAL A 259 -0.67 13.58 27.20
C VAL A 259 0.78 13.85 27.62
N ILE A 260 1.10 13.58 28.88
CA ILE A 260 2.43 13.74 29.47
C ILE A 260 3.00 12.36 29.77
N GLU A 261 4.08 12.00 29.08
CA GLU A 261 4.80 10.75 29.29
C GLU A 261 5.73 10.85 30.50
N CYS A 262 5.46 10.07 31.54
CA CYS A 262 6.19 10.10 32.81
C CYS A 262 7.25 9.00 32.95
N ALA A 263 7.27 8.00 32.06
CA ALA A 263 8.29 6.96 32.05
C ALA A 263 9.69 7.53 31.78
N PRO A 264 10.74 7.23 32.58
CA PRO A 264 12.11 7.68 32.29
C PRO A 264 12.62 7.28 30.90
N ASP A 265 12.25 6.09 30.42
CA ASP A 265 12.64 5.54 29.12
C ASP A 265 11.53 5.64 28.06
N GLY A 266 10.46 6.39 28.37
CA GLY A 266 9.43 6.75 27.41
C GLY A 266 9.95 7.75 26.36
N ARG A 267 9.42 7.64 25.15
CA ARG A 267 9.73 8.59 24.08
C ARG A 267 9.21 9.98 24.46
N ASN A 268 10.06 11.00 24.34
CA ASN A 268 9.75 12.36 24.76
C ASN A 268 9.31 12.46 26.23
N SER A 269 9.95 11.65 27.09
CA SER A 269 9.69 11.64 28.53
C SER A 269 9.77 13.04 29.15
N GLN A 270 8.78 13.35 29.95
CA GLN A 270 8.69 14.54 30.80
C GLN A 270 8.70 14.15 32.28
N LYS A 271 9.43 13.09 32.64
CA LYS A 271 9.49 12.57 34.02
C LYS A 271 9.73 13.65 35.08
N GLN A 272 10.61 14.62 34.81
CA GLN A 272 10.89 15.72 35.76
C GLN A 272 9.63 16.54 36.12
N LEU A 273 8.73 16.76 35.14
CA LEU A 273 7.45 17.41 35.37
C LEU A 273 6.55 16.55 36.27
N CYS A 274 6.51 15.24 36.02
CA CYS A 274 5.71 14.29 36.81
C CYS A 274 6.22 14.19 38.26
N ASP A 275 7.54 14.18 38.46
CA ASP A 275 8.17 14.19 39.78
C ASP A 275 7.83 15.49 40.54
N ALA A 276 7.94 16.65 39.86
CA ALA A 276 7.63 17.95 40.45
C ALA A 276 6.14 18.07 40.85
N LYS A 277 5.24 17.47 40.06
CA LYS A 277 3.81 17.37 40.34
C LYS A 277 3.44 16.27 41.33
N LYS A 278 4.41 15.46 41.80
CA LYS A 278 4.23 14.34 42.72
C LYS A 278 3.19 13.34 42.21
N ILE A 279 3.30 12.95 40.94
CA ILE A 279 2.42 11.92 40.36
C ILE A 279 2.80 10.55 40.94
N GLU A 280 1.90 9.97 41.74
CA GLU A 280 2.13 8.69 42.43
C GLU A 280 1.64 7.47 41.63
N GLY A 281 0.79 7.67 40.62
CA GLY A 281 0.21 6.60 39.82
C GLY A 281 -0.32 7.05 38.46
N TYR A 282 -0.59 6.08 37.58
CA TYR A 282 -1.03 6.32 36.21
C TYR A 282 -2.29 5.51 35.87
N PRO A 283 -3.20 6.04 35.02
CA PRO A 283 -3.21 7.43 34.56
C PRO A 283 -3.55 8.39 35.72
N THR A 284 -3.11 9.65 35.62
CA THR A 284 -3.57 10.74 36.50
C THR A 284 -4.03 11.91 35.64
N TRP A 285 -5.21 12.43 35.94
CA TRP A 285 -5.75 13.63 35.31
C TRP A 285 -5.45 14.87 36.15
N GLU A 286 -4.99 15.95 35.52
CA GLU A 286 -4.99 17.29 36.08
C GLU A 286 -6.05 18.12 35.37
N ILE A 287 -7.13 18.47 36.07
CA ILE A 287 -8.22 19.27 35.53
C ILE A 287 -8.47 20.41 36.51
N ASN A 288 -8.48 21.66 36.02
CA ASN A 288 -8.64 22.85 36.87
C ASN A 288 -7.64 22.90 38.04
N GLY A 289 -6.41 22.42 37.81
CA GLY A 289 -5.33 22.38 38.81
C GLY A 289 -5.47 21.30 39.88
N LYS A 290 -6.51 20.45 39.83
CA LYS A 290 -6.71 19.33 40.75
C LYS A 290 -6.25 18.03 40.10
N LEU A 291 -5.45 17.25 40.84
CA LEU A 291 -5.03 15.90 40.44
C LEU A 291 -6.08 14.87 40.85
N ASP A 292 -6.43 13.99 39.92
CA ASP A 292 -7.35 12.87 40.13
C ASP A 292 -6.83 11.60 39.44
N SER A 293 -6.53 10.58 40.24
CA SER A 293 -5.86 9.36 39.80
C SER A 293 -6.84 8.31 39.25
N GLY A 294 -6.36 7.48 38.32
CA GLY A 294 -7.08 6.36 37.73
C GLY A 294 -7.90 6.70 36.49
N VAL A 295 -8.40 5.65 35.84
CA VAL A 295 -9.26 5.75 34.65
C VAL A 295 -10.59 6.40 35.02
N LYS A 296 -11.02 7.36 34.21
CA LYS A 296 -12.29 8.07 34.35
C LYS A 296 -13.19 7.81 33.14
N PRO A 297 -14.48 7.51 33.37
CA PRO A 297 -15.47 7.54 32.30
C PRO A 297 -15.54 8.92 31.63
N LEU A 298 -15.81 8.95 30.33
CA LEU A 298 -15.90 10.21 29.57
C LEU A 298 -16.90 11.21 30.16
N ALA A 299 -18.04 10.72 30.65
CA ALA A 299 -19.04 11.54 31.33
C ALA A 299 -18.48 12.22 32.59
N LYS A 300 -17.59 11.54 33.33
CA LYS A 300 -16.95 12.12 34.51
C LYS A 300 -15.93 13.19 34.13
N LEU A 301 -15.18 12.97 33.05
CA LEU A 301 -14.25 13.97 32.52
C LEU A 301 -14.98 15.21 32.00
N ALA A 302 -16.14 15.02 31.37
CA ALA A 302 -17.00 16.13 30.97
C ALA A 302 -17.49 16.94 32.18
N GLU A 303 -17.96 16.27 33.23
CA GLU A 303 -18.38 16.92 34.49
C GLU A 303 -17.23 17.71 35.12
N LEU A 304 -16.05 17.10 35.26
CA LEU A 304 -14.88 17.73 35.90
C LEU A 304 -14.33 18.92 35.12
N SER A 305 -14.49 18.93 33.79
CA SER A 305 -14.03 20.01 32.91
C SER A 305 -15.11 21.05 32.57
N GLY A 306 -16.34 20.87 33.08
CA GLY A 306 -17.47 21.75 32.77
C GLY A 306 -17.96 21.67 31.32
N TYR A 307 -17.69 20.56 30.63
CA TYR A 307 -18.14 20.35 29.25
C TYR A 307 -19.65 20.05 29.20
N THR A 308 -20.39 20.80 28.39
CA THR A 308 -21.86 20.68 28.27
C THR A 308 -22.32 19.94 27.01
N GLY A 309 -21.39 19.47 26.16
CA GLY A 309 -21.72 18.69 24.97
C GLY A 309 -21.95 17.20 25.28
N SER A 310 -22.33 16.41 24.26
CA SER A 310 -22.50 14.96 24.43
C SER A 310 -21.14 14.28 24.71
N ALA A 311 -21.09 13.44 25.76
CA ALA A 311 -19.87 12.75 26.21
C ALA A 311 -19.96 11.21 26.10
N SER A 312 -20.89 10.68 25.30
CA SER A 312 -21.11 9.24 25.19
C SER A 312 -20.00 8.54 24.39
N ALA A 313 -19.38 7.52 24.99
CA ALA A 313 -18.45 6.59 24.35
C ALA A 313 -19.14 5.75 23.25
N PRO A 314 -18.39 5.16 22.30
CA PRO A 314 -18.97 4.20 21.34
C PRO A 314 -19.58 3.00 22.08
N ALA A 315 -20.77 2.57 21.66
CA ALA A 315 -21.37 1.34 22.14
C ALA A 315 -20.47 0.14 21.77
N PRO A 316 -20.29 -0.86 22.64
CA PRO A 316 -19.62 -2.09 22.25
C PRO A 316 -20.36 -2.70 21.07
N ALA A 317 -19.63 -3.10 20.02
CA ALA A 317 -20.21 -3.85 18.91
C ALA A 317 -20.74 -5.18 19.46
N THR A 318 -22.04 -5.25 19.73
CA THR A 318 -22.74 -6.47 20.13
C THR A 318 -22.80 -7.40 18.92
N GLY A 319 -21.72 -8.15 18.70
CA GLY A 319 -21.77 -9.39 17.95
C GLY A 319 -22.44 -10.44 18.82
N SER A 320 -23.75 -10.61 18.68
CA SER A 320 -24.48 -11.75 19.21
C SER A 320 -23.96 -13.02 18.53
N VAL A 321 -23.09 -13.76 19.21
CA VAL A 321 -22.75 -15.15 18.89
C VAL A 321 -23.72 -16.03 19.70
N PRO A 322 -24.66 -16.75 19.07
CA PRO A 322 -25.27 -17.89 19.71
C PRO A 322 -24.37 -19.10 19.49
N MET A 323 -24.02 -19.78 20.59
CA MET A 323 -23.39 -21.09 20.66
C MET A 323 -23.94 -21.78 21.91
N PRO A 324 -24.04 -23.11 21.93
CA PRO A 324 -24.62 -24.03 20.96
C PRO A 324 -26.08 -24.39 21.27
#